data_AF-A0A939HR60-F1
#
_entry.id   AF-A0A939HR60-F1
#
_cell.length_a   1.000
_cell.length_b   1.000
_cell.length_c   1.000
_cell.angle_alpha   90.00
_cell.angle_beta   90.00
_cell.angle_gamma   90.00
#
_symmetry.space_group_name_H-M   'P 1'
#
loop_
_entity.id
_entity.type
_entity.pdbx_description
1 polymer ?
#
loop_
_entity_poly.entity_id
_entity_poly.type
_entity_poly.pdbx_seq_one_letter_code
_entity_poly.pdbx_strand_id
1 'polypeptide(L)'
;MEIETAIETIAVRQVPPRTLFVFGDSLSDTGNVFNLTSALGNPFPPSPPYFDGRFSNGPVAVEILAEQLDLSLSQDTNFAWGGAKTGWDNINDNPDLGLELPGLLDQIDSFAEAIDAVGADPEALYVVWAGGNDFLPIGGAEVPADPEAAVTNSVRNIATAVTTLADLGAEKIVVPFLPPIYRVPLAIASGDVEVLADITVAFNAELSETLTSLEEELEDVDVILADLFAISEEVASNPQEFGFSNITDPFVSGGMILDETANVEEFFFWDAVHPTTNGHEIYAEVLAAEITRPVASDDRIVTPQATPVAIDVLSNDSDPLDDPLEIADFDSTTANGGAIAFDDRGNLLYSPDPEFTGMDSFEYTVTDGEGNTDIATVRVTVTAGIRPPQEVNLIRGNSADDRLIGTQTADIIISFGGDDTIDSMSGDDIIFAGPGTDNLTGGMGNDMIFGGRGSDFIQGGAGDDTISGESGRDILLGGPGSDVFVLDAETAVVNRIEADVLVDFDPGQDAIGLTGGLTADNLMLESLGTNTIVKIGDSNLILGMVNRRTPDELNGSFILFDLEVF
;
A
#
# COMPACT_ATOMS: atom_id res chain seq x y z
N MET A 1 18.19 48.45 8.17
CA MET A 1 17.82 48.04 9.55
C MET A 1 17.72 46.54 9.41
N GLU A 2 18.75 45.83 9.84
CA GLU A 2 18.88 44.39 9.57
C GLU A 2 17.63 43.66 10.09
N ILE A 3 17.05 42.84 9.22
CA ILE A 3 15.83 42.04 9.44
C ILE A 3 15.95 41.18 10.72
N GLU A 4 17.18 40.93 11.20
CA GLU A 4 17.50 40.28 12.47
C GLU A 4 16.69 40.79 13.67
N THR A 5 16.28 42.08 13.71
CA THR A 5 15.57 42.62 14.88
C THR A 5 14.06 42.31 14.91
N ALA A 6 13.47 41.84 13.81
CA ALA A 6 12.06 41.41 13.80
C ALA A 6 11.90 39.94 14.24
N ILE A 7 12.95 39.13 14.10
CA ILE A 7 12.93 37.67 14.29
C ILE A 7 13.35 37.25 15.72
N GLU A 8 13.90 38.16 16.52
CA GLU A 8 14.36 37.90 17.91
C GLU A 8 13.26 37.51 18.93
N THR A 9 12.01 37.25 18.51
CA THR A 9 10.89 36.92 19.42
C THR A 9 10.27 35.53 19.21
N ILE A 10 10.87 34.63 18.44
CA ILE A 10 10.52 33.19 18.47
C ILE A 10 11.33 32.46 19.56
N ALA A 11 12.03 33.20 20.44
CA ALA A 11 12.67 32.63 21.61
C ALA A 11 11.63 32.27 22.71
N VAL A 12 11.32 30.97 22.82
CA VAL A 12 10.79 30.29 24.02
C VAL A 12 9.39 30.74 24.47
N ARG A 13 8.40 30.67 23.57
CA ARG A 13 6.98 30.64 23.97
C ARG A 13 6.39 29.30 23.57
N GLN A 14 5.57 28.75 24.47
CA GLN A 14 4.72 27.61 24.14
C GLN A 14 3.96 27.98 22.86
N VAL A 15 4.26 27.30 21.76
CA VAL A 15 3.48 27.39 20.53
C VAL A 15 2.04 27.05 20.95
N PRO A 16 1.06 27.93 20.71
CA PRO A 16 -0.32 27.61 20.99
C PRO A 16 -0.68 26.31 20.24
N PRO A 17 -1.47 25.40 20.83
CA PRO A 17 -1.99 24.27 20.06
C PRO A 17 -2.70 24.80 18.80
N ARG A 18 -2.57 24.06 17.68
CA ARG A 18 -3.15 24.44 16.37
C ARG A 18 -2.60 25.76 15.82
N THR A 19 -1.28 25.92 15.80
CA THR A 19 -0.62 27.11 15.20
C THR A 19 -0.53 26.98 13.68
N LEU A 20 -0.75 28.09 12.97
CA LEU A 20 -0.56 28.20 11.53
C LEU A 20 0.72 28.98 11.20
N PHE A 21 1.66 28.32 10.54
CA PHE A 21 2.84 28.92 9.92
C PHE A 21 2.60 29.13 8.43
N VAL A 22 2.93 30.31 7.91
CA VAL A 22 2.66 30.66 6.51
C VAL A 22 3.91 31.21 5.85
N PHE A 23 4.25 30.66 4.70
CA PHE A 23 5.36 31.07 3.84
C PHE A 23 4.82 31.32 2.44
N GLY A 24 5.26 32.38 1.79
CA GLY A 24 4.74 32.70 0.48
C GLY A 24 4.86 34.15 0.06
N ASP A 25 3.93 34.53 -0.82
CA ASP A 25 3.89 35.82 -1.47
C ASP A 25 2.73 36.72 -1.01
N SER A 26 2.35 37.68 -1.85
CA SER A 26 1.29 38.65 -1.58
C SER A 26 -0.10 38.04 -1.40
N LEU A 27 -0.35 36.83 -1.88
CA LEU A 27 -1.63 36.12 -1.64
C LEU A 27 -1.80 35.71 -0.16
N SER A 28 -0.70 35.69 0.60
CA SER A 28 -0.67 35.28 2.01
C SER A 28 -0.09 36.35 2.96
N ASP A 29 0.45 37.45 2.43
CA ASP A 29 1.03 38.54 3.22
C ASP A 29 -0.06 39.28 4.04
N THR A 30 0.14 39.34 5.36
CA THR A 30 -0.77 39.98 6.33
C THR A 30 -0.34 41.39 6.73
N GLY A 31 0.59 41.98 5.99
CA GLY A 31 1.06 43.36 6.18
C GLY A 31 2.57 43.50 6.39
N ASN A 32 3.36 42.46 6.17
CA ASN A 32 4.81 42.45 6.37
C ASN A 32 5.51 43.52 5.52
N VAL A 33 5.23 43.56 4.22
CA VAL A 33 5.78 44.59 3.31
C VAL A 33 5.36 45.99 3.76
N PHE A 34 4.07 46.19 4.05
CA PHE A 34 3.54 47.50 4.43
C PHE A 34 4.13 47.99 5.76
N ASN A 35 4.22 47.12 6.76
CA ASN A 35 4.73 47.46 8.09
C ASN A 35 6.20 47.85 8.04
N LEU A 36 7.04 47.08 7.32
CA LEU A 36 8.45 47.40 7.15
C LEU A 36 8.64 48.74 6.43
N THR A 37 7.99 48.91 5.28
CA THR A 37 8.19 50.09 4.42
C THR A 37 7.60 51.36 5.05
N SER A 38 6.51 51.23 5.81
CA SER A 38 5.97 52.30 6.66
C SER A 38 6.95 52.71 7.76
N ALA A 39 7.62 51.75 8.42
CA ALA A 39 8.63 52.04 9.44
C ALA A 39 9.86 52.77 8.86
N LEU A 40 10.17 52.52 7.58
CA LEU A 40 11.21 53.24 6.83
C LEU A 40 10.77 54.64 6.34
N GLY A 41 9.52 55.04 6.59
CA GLY A 41 8.97 56.34 6.20
C GLY A 41 8.63 56.47 4.72
N ASN A 42 8.59 55.37 3.99
CA ASN A 42 8.24 55.30 2.57
C ASN A 42 7.30 54.11 2.35
N PRO A 43 6.02 54.21 2.73
CA PRO A 43 5.09 53.09 2.61
C PRO A 43 5.02 52.65 1.14
N PHE A 44 5.50 51.43 0.89
CA PHE A 44 5.37 50.78 -0.40
C PHE A 44 3.96 50.19 -0.48
N PRO A 45 3.34 50.11 -1.67
CA PRO A 45 2.12 49.33 -1.83
C PRO A 45 2.32 47.91 -1.26
N PRO A 46 1.32 47.39 -0.54
CA PRO A 46 -0.05 47.86 -0.49
C PRO A 46 -0.26 48.93 0.61
N SER A 47 -0.84 50.07 0.22
CA SER A 47 -1.25 51.17 1.11
C SER A 47 -2.63 51.65 0.66
N PRO A 48 -3.45 52.40 1.44
CA PRO A 48 -4.82 52.74 1.04
C PRO A 48 -4.95 53.12 -0.45
N PRO A 49 -5.84 52.46 -1.22
CA PRO A 49 -7.10 51.84 -0.79
C PRO A 49 -7.01 50.39 -0.27
N TYR A 50 -5.84 49.78 -0.22
CA TYR A 50 -5.68 48.40 0.28
C TYR A 50 -5.97 48.29 1.78
N PHE A 51 -6.48 47.14 2.20
CA PHE A 51 -6.90 46.89 3.58
C PHE A 51 -5.71 46.59 4.48
N ASP A 52 -5.37 47.52 5.36
CA ASP A 52 -4.41 47.32 6.48
C ASP A 52 -3.13 46.58 6.06
N GLY A 53 -2.56 46.94 4.91
CA GLY A 53 -1.32 46.35 4.39
C GLY A 53 -1.45 44.99 3.70
N ARG A 54 -2.65 44.45 3.49
CA ARG A 54 -2.88 43.26 2.66
C ARG A 54 -2.95 43.65 1.19
N PHE A 55 -2.59 42.75 0.28
CA PHE A 55 -2.78 42.94 -1.16
C PHE A 55 -4.23 42.68 -1.61
N SER A 56 -5.21 43.11 -0.80
CA SER A 56 -6.64 42.95 -1.08
C SER A 56 -7.46 44.06 -0.40
N ASN A 57 -8.79 43.96 -0.46
CA ASN A 57 -9.74 44.88 0.18
C ASN A 57 -10.22 44.44 1.58
N GLY A 58 -9.64 43.37 2.12
CA GLY A 58 -9.94 42.78 3.42
C GLY A 58 -8.89 41.71 3.76
N PRO A 59 -9.22 40.79 4.69
CA PRO A 59 -8.35 39.66 5.03
C PRO A 59 -7.98 38.80 3.81
N VAL A 60 -6.79 38.22 3.85
CA VAL A 60 -6.32 37.24 2.86
C VAL A 60 -6.71 35.81 3.25
N ALA A 61 -6.60 34.87 2.33
CA ALA A 61 -7.12 33.50 2.48
C ALA A 61 -6.59 32.78 3.73
N VAL A 62 -5.31 32.93 4.06
CA VAL A 62 -4.72 32.30 5.26
C VAL A 62 -5.25 32.89 6.58
N GLU A 63 -5.70 34.16 6.59
CA GLU A 63 -6.35 34.76 7.77
C GLU A 63 -7.77 34.23 7.94
N ILE A 64 -8.50 34.10 6.83
CA ILE A 64 -9.86 33.55 6.81
C ILE A 64 -9.83 32.08 7.22
N LEU A 65 -8.89 31.30 6.67
CA LEU A 65 -8.64 29.91 7.04
C LEU A 65 -8.38 29.76 8.54
N ALA A 66 -7.49 30.60 9.10
CA ALA A 66 -7.18 30.56 10.52
C ALA A 66 -8.42 30.84 11.39
N GLU A 67 -9.27 31.77 10.98
CA GLU A 67 -10.54 32.04 11.68
C GLU A 67 -11.52 30.86 11.55
N GLN A 68 -11.65 30.26 10.36
CA GLN A 68 -12.56 29.15 10.10
C GLN A 68 -12.22 27.89 10.90
N LEU A 69 -10.93 27.61 11.07
CA LEU A 69 -10.41 26.39 11.70
C LEU A 69 -9.91 26.60 13.14
N ASP A 70 -10.14 27.78 13.73
CA ASP A 70 -9.66 28.19 15.06
C ASP A 70 -8.13 28.01 15.23
N LEU A 71 -7.36 28.32 14.18
CA LEU A 71 -5.90 28.25 14.18
C LEU A 71 -5.30 29.55 14.71
N SER A 72 -4.20 29.43 15.46
CA SER A 72 -3.44 30.59 15.91
C SER A 72 -2.54 31.11 14.79
N LEU A 73 -2.94 32.22 14.16
CA LEU A 73 -2.13 32.98 13.21
C LEU A 73 -1.74 34.35 13.80
N SER A 74 -0.48 34.72 13.69
CA SER A 74 0.02 36.03 14.11
C SER A 74 1.11 36.54 13.16
N GLN A 75 1.55 37.78 13.36
CA GLN A 75 2.68 38.33 12.60
C GLN A 75 3.99 37.55 12.81
N ASP A 76 4.14 36.87 13.95
CA ASP A 76 5.34 36.06 14.25
C ASP A 76 5.30 34.68 13.57
N THR A 77 4.15 34.26 13.05
CA THR A 77 3.96 32.95 12.38
C THR A 77 3.62 33.08 10.89
N ASN A 78 3.37 34.30 10.40
CA ASN A 78 3.23 34.58 8.99
C ASN A 78 4.50 35.21 8.41
N PHE A 79 5.29 34.39 7.74
CA PHE A 79 6.52 34.74 7.07
C PHE A 79 6.30 35.17 5.61
N ALA A 80 5.07 35.21 5.09
CA ALA A 80 4.84 35.58 3.70
C ALA A 80 5.17 37.06 3.42
N TRP A 81 5.78 37.32 2.26
CA TRP A 81 6.14 38.69 1.84
C TRP A 81 5.64 38.97 0.43
N GLY A 82 4.91 40.07 0.28
CA GLY A 82 4.51 40.56 -1.04
C GLY A 82 5.70 40.65 -2.01
N GLY A 83 5.55 39.98 -3.15
CA GLY A 83 6.57 39.92 -4.20
C GLY A 83 7.60 38.79 -4.06
N ALA A 84 7.50 37.94 -3.04
CA ALA A 84 8.39 36.79 -2.90
C ALA A 84 8.26 35.87 -4.12
N LYS A 85 9.40 35.45 -4.69
CA LYS A 85 9.47 34.35 -5.65
C LYS A 85 9.67 33.04 -4.92
N THR A 86 9.57 31.92 -5.62
CA THR A 86 9.88 30.59 -5.03
C THR A 86 11.32 30.46 -4.55
N GLY A 87 12.26 31.20 -5.13
CA GLY A 87 13.68 31.18 -4.74
C GLY A 87 14.01 32.15 -3.60
N TRP A 88 15.23 32.71 -3.65
CA TRP A 88 15.73 33.70 -2.70
C TRP A 88 15.29 35.13 -3.03
N ASP A 89 15.01 35.42 -4.30
CA ASP A 89 14.76 36.80 -4.73
C ASP A 89 13.31 37.27 -4.47
N ASN A 90 13.13 38.58 -4.34
CA ASN A 90 11.83 39.23 -4.29
C ASN A 90 11.68 40.29 -5.41
N ILE A 91 10.52 40.35 -6.07
CA ILE A 91 10.30 41.32 -7.17
C ILE A 91 10.31 42.78 -6.70
N ASN A 92 10.14 43.01 -5.40
CA ASN A 92 10.14 44.33 -4.79
C ASN A 92 11.53 44.75 -4.26
N ASP A 93 12.57 43.95 -4.52
CA ASP A 93 13.94 44.31 -4.20
C ASP A 93 14.34 45.64 -4.85
N ASN A 94 14.90 46.52 -4.04
CA ASN A 94 15.33 47.83 -4.49
C ASN A 94 16.71 48.19 -3.90
N PRO A 95 17.79 47.83 -4.62
CA PRO A 95 19.16 48.12 -4.19
C PRO A 95 19.44 49.61 -4.04
N ASP A 96 18.78 50.46 -4.83
CA ASP A 96 18.93 51.93 -4.75
C ASP A 96 18.34 52.49 -3.45
N LEU A 97 17.39 51.78 -2.84
CA LEU A 97 16.82 52.08 -1.52
C LEU A 97 17.44 51.25 -0.39
N GLY A 98 18.36 50.32 -0.71
CA GLY A 98 18.91 49.36 0.24
C GLY A 98 17.85 48.45 0.85
N LEU A 99 16.79 48.15 0.07
CA LEU A 99 15.70 47.28 0.45
C LEU A 99 15.91 45.92 -0.21
N GLU A 100 16.22 44.92 0.60
CA GLU A 100 16.27 43.50 0.22
C GLU A 100 15.15 42.81 0.99
N LEU A 101 14.21 42.22 0.26
CA LEU A 101 13.04 41.53 0.80
C LEU A 101 13.19 40.04 0.51
N PRO A 102 12.67 39.16 1.38
CA PRO A 102 12.92 37.73 1.24
C PRO A 102 12.06 37.12 0.13
N GLY A 103 12.67 36.22 -0.64
CA GLY A 103 11.95 35.18 -1.39
C GLY A 103 11.48 34.05 -0.47
N LEU A 104 10.82 33.03 -1.01
CA LEU A 104 10.34 31.88 -0.22
C LEU A 104 11.49 31.17 0.52
N LEU A 105 12.63 30.92 -0.13
CA LEU A 105 13.73 30.19 0.53
C LEU A 105 14.37 31.00 1.67
N ASP A 106 14.43 32.33 1.56
CA ASP A 106 14.87 33.19 2.68
C ASP A 106 13.90 33.11 3.87
N GLN A 107 12.59 32.99 3.59
CA GLN A 107 11.58 32.86 4.65
C GLN A 107 11.75 31.52 5.40
N ILE A 108 12.03 30.45 4.67
CA ILE A 108 12.29 29.11 5.24
C ILE A 108 13.57 29.12 6.06
N ASP A 109 14.66 29.69 5.54
CA ASP A 109 15.92 29.84 6.28
C ASP A 109 15.73 30.68 7.54
N SER A 110 14.99 31.79 7.44
CA SER A 110 14.67 32.65 8.57
C SER A 110 13.88 31.91 9.65
N PHE A 111 12.93 31.06 9.26
CA PHE A 111 12.19 30.22 10.19
C PHE A 111 13.10 29.16 10.83
N ALA A 112 13.91 28.46 10.05
CA ALA A 112 14.87 27.47 10.52
C ALA A 112 15.84 28.06 11.55
N GLU A 113 16.36 29.27 11.28
CA GLU A 113 17.21 30.02 12.23
C GLU A 113 16.45 30.41 13.51
N ALA A 114 15.17 30.77 13.39
CA ALA A 114 14.35 31.22 14.51
C ALA A 114 13.99 30.10 15.49
N ILE A 115 13.76 28.88 15.00
CA ILE A 115 13.46 27.71 15.83
C ILE A 115 14.72 27.01 16.37
N ASP A 116 15.88 27.20 15.73
CA ASP A 116 17.17 26.62 16.13
C ASP A 116 17.04 25.11 16.45
N ALA A 117 17.73 24.61 17.48
CA ALA A 117 17.69 23.20 17.89
C ALA A 117 16.35 22.74 18.51
N VAL A 118 15.32 23.58 18.59
CA VAL A 118 13.99 23.19 19.11
C VAL A 118 13.24 22.31 18.11
N GLY A 119 13.46 22.52 16.81
CA GLY A 119 12.68 21.88 15.75
C GLY A 119 11.32 22.57 15.53
N ALA A 120 10.71 22.23 14.40
CA ALA A 120 9.36 22.60 14.05
C ALA A 120 8.36 21.85 14.95
N ASP A 121 7.18 22.44 15.14
CA ASP A 121 6.10 21.82 15.90
C ASP A 121 5.34 20.83 14.98
N PRO A 122 5.31 19.52 15.29
CA PRO A 122 4.61 18.53 14.47
C PRO A 122 3.08 18.69 14.51
N GLU A 123 2.53 19.30 15.58
CA GLU A 123 1.08 19.55 15.70
C GLU A 123 0.64 20.86 14.99
N ALA A 124 1.59 21.61 14.40
CA ALA A 124 1.31 22.85 13.68
C ALA A 124 1.09 22.59 12.18
N LEU A 125 0.36 23.51 11.54
CA LEU A 125 0.12 23.49 10.10
C LEU A 125 1.05 24.48 9.38
N TYR A 126 1.67 24.04 8.29
CA TYR A 126 2.61 24.85 7.50
C TYR A 126 2.06 25.06 6.09
N VAL A 127 1.77 26.30 5.71
CA VAL A 127 1.33 26.66 4.35
C VAL A 127 2.51 27.21 3.56
N VAL A 128 2.81 26.61 2.40
CA VAL A 128 3.84 27.07 1.46
C VAL A 128 3.17 27.50 0.15
N TRP A 129 3.01 28.80 -0.06
CA TRP A 129 2.26 29.36 -1.19
C TRP A 129 3.03 30.44 -1.95
N ALA A 130 3.71 30.03 -3.03
CA ALA A 130 4.44 30.93 -3.93
C ALA A 130 4.41 30.40 -5.38
N GLY A 131 4.84 31.24 -6.32
CA GLY A 131 5.02 30.87 -7.73
C GLY A 131 4.53 31.91 -8.72
N GLY A 132 3.59 32.78 -8.34
CA GLY A 132 3.07 33.80 -9.24
C GLY A 132 4.15 34.78 -9.71
N ASN A 133 4.98 35.25 -8.78
CA ASN A 133 6.04 36.24 -9.04
C ASN A 133 7.21 35.72 -9.88
N ASP A 134 7.33 34.40 -10.06
CA ASP A 134 8.34 33.77 -10.91
C ASP A 134 8.00 33.94 -12.41
N PHE A 135 6.72 34.12 -12.74
CA PHE A 135 6.23 34.11 -14.12
C PHE A 135 5.49 35.37 -14.55
N LEU A 136 4.80 36.05 -13.64
CA LEU A 136 3.99 37.23 -13.97
C LEU A 136 4.88 38.43 -14.35
N PRO A 137 4.52 39.21 -15.38
CA PRO A 137 5.28 40.37 -15.84
C PRO A 137 5.07 41.62 -14.95
N ILE A 138 5.26 41.46 -13.63
CA ILE A 138 5.05 42.51 -12.63
C ILE A 138 6.24 43.47 -12.62
N GLY A 139 5.97 44.76 -12.41
CA GLY A 139 7.04 45.77 -12.26
C GLY A 139 7.86 46.02 -13.53
N GLY A 140 7.41 45.54 -14.69
CA GLY A 140 8.16 45.60 -15.95
C GLY A 140 9.08 44.41 -16.19
N ALA A 141 8.99 43.35 -15.37
CA ALA A 141 9.56 42.05 -15.69
C ALA A 141 8.92 41.48 -16.97
N GLU A 142 9.68 40.67 -17.70
CA GLU A 142 9.18 39.89 -18.83
C GLU A 142 8.90 38.46 -18.38
N VAL A 143 7.92 37.80 -19.01
CA VAL A 143 7.72 36.34 -18.85
C VAL A 143 9.05 35.62 -19.18
N PRO A 144 9.46 34.59 -18.41
CA PRO A 144 10.73 33.93 -18.62
C PRO A 144 10.95 33.49 -20.07
N ALA A 145 12.13 33.79 -20.61
CA ALA A 145 12.48 33.42 -21.99
C ALA A 145 12.59 31.90 -22.21
N ASP A 146 12.82 31.15 -21.12
CA ASP A 146 12.80 29.69 -21.07
C ASP A 146 11.78 29.24 -20.01
N PRO A 147 10.49 29.14 -20.38
CA PRO A 147 9.42 28.81 -19.44
C PRO A 147 9.59 27.44 -18.77
N GLU A 148 10.05 26.44 -19.51
CA GLU A 148 10.22 25.07 -19.00
C GLU A 148 11.28 25.05 -17.89
N ALA A 149 12.45 25.66 -18.12
CA ALA A 149 13.48 25.75 -17.10
C ALA A 149 13.05 26.57 -15.87
N ALA A 150 12.24 27.61 -16.08
CA ALA A 150 11.70 28.43 -14.98
C ALA A 150 10.70 27.63 -14.12
N VAL A 151 9.82 26.83 -14.75
CA VAL A 151 8.90 25.94 -14.05
C VAL A 151 9.66 24.93 -13.20
N THR A 152 10.60 24.19 -13.80
CA THR A 152 11.39 23.18 -13.08
C THR A 152 12.18 23.78 -11.92
N ASN A 153 12.74 24.99 -12.08
CA ASN A 153 13.43 25.66 -10.98
C ASN A 153 12.47 26.06 -9.86
N SER A 154 11.27 26.57 -10.21
CA SER A 154 10.29 27.02 -9.23
C SER A 154 9.74 25.86 -8.40
N VAL A 155 9.39 24.75 -9.07
CA VAL A 155 8.95 23.51 -8.40
C VAL A 155 10.05 22.95 -7.51
N ARG A 156 11.31 22.93 -7.97
CA ARG A 156 12.44 22.49 -7.14
C ARG A 156 12.60 23.33 -5.88
N ASN A 157 12.42 24.65 -5.97
CA ASN A 157 12.53 25.51 -4.80
C ASN A 157 11.40 25.22 -3.79
N ILE A 158 10.17 24.99 -4.25
CA ILE A 158 9.06 24.59 -3.37
C ILE A 158 9.34 23.24 -2.72
N ALA A 159 9.80 22.24 -3.49
CA ALA A 159 10.20 20.95 -2.94
C ALA A 159 11.34 21.09 -1.90
N THR A 160 12.27 22.02 -2.12
CA THR A 160 13.33 22.35 -1.14
C THR A 160 12.74 22.95 0.13
N ALA A 161 11.77 23.87 0.03
CA ALA A 161 11.07 24.44 1.17
C ALA A 161 10.34 23.35 1.98
N VAL A 162 9.59 22.47 1.30
CA VAL A 162 8.87 21.33 1.92
C VAL A 162 9.85 20.40 2.63
N THR A 163 10.90 19.96 1.94
CA THR A 163 11.92 19.06 2.51
C THR A 163 12.60 19.69 3.72
N THR A 164 12.89 20.99 3.66
CA THR A 164 13.55 21.69 4.78
C THR A 164 12.63 21.77 6.00
N LEU A 165 11.34 22.05 5.81
CA LEU A 165 10.36 22.04 6.90
C LEU A 165 10.21 20.63 7.50
N ALA A 166 10.13 19.60 6.66
CA ALA A 166 10.10 18.21 7.08
C ALA A 166 11.35 17.82 7.90
N ASP A 167 12.55 18.17 7.42
CA ASP A 167 13.82 17.95 8.13
C ASP A 167 13.88 18.66 9.49
N LEU A 168 13.14 19.76 9.64
CA LEU A 168 13.01 20.49 10.90
C LEU A 168 11.96 19.86 11.84
N GLY A 169 11.12 18.94 11.37
CA GLY A 169 10.10 18.23 12.14
C GLY A 169 8.66 18.68 11.88
N ALA A 170 8.39 19.37 10.76
CA ALA A 170 7.03 19.67 10.35
C ALA A 170 6.38 18.42 9.73
N GLU A 171 5.24 17.99 10.27
CA GLU A 171 4.52 16.80 9.81
C GLU A 171 3.35 17.14 8.86
N LYS A 172 2.88 18.40 8.82
CA LYS A 172 1.68 18.81 8.06
C LYS A 172 1.93 20.02 7.18
N ILE A 173 2.15 19.78 5.88
CA ILE A 173 2.56 20.83 4.95
C ILE A 173 1.54 20.97 3.81
N VAL A 174 0.87 22.11 3.77
CA VAL A 174 -0.11 22.47 2.73
C VAL A 174 0.57 23.25 1.61
N VAL A 175 0.46 22.77 0.38
CA VAL A 175 1.01 23.42 -0.81
C VAL A 175 -0.11 23.65 -1.83
N PRO A 176 -0.59 24.90 -1.97
CA PRO A 176 -1.61 25.20 -2.97
C PRO A 176 -1.06 25.14 -4.39
N PHE A 177 -1.84 24.61 -5.32
CA PHE A 177 -1.55 24.76 -6.75
C PHE A 177 -1.58 26.23 -7.14
N LEU A 178 -0.77 26.56 -8.15
CA LEU A 178 -0.75 27.88 -8.74
C LEU A 178 -2.14 28.17 -9.36
N PRO A 179 -2.84 29.23 -8.92
CA PRO A 179 -4.07 29.65 -9.57
C PRO A 179 -3.81 29.98 -11.05
N PRO A 180 -4.84 30.07 -11.90
CA PRO A 180 -4.69 30.36 -13.33
C PRO A 180 -4.18 31.79 -13.55
N ILE A 181 -2.86 31.98 -13.43
CA ILE A 181 -2.20 33.28 -13.52
C ILE A 181 -2.37 33.94 -14.89
N TYR A 182 -2.73 33.16 -15.91
CA TYR A 182 -3.09 33.66 -17.23
C TYR A 182 -4.45 34.38 -17.29
N ARG A 183 -5.30 34.24 -16.27
CA ARG A 183 -6.60 34.92 -16.17
C ARG A 183 -6.53 36.27 -15.45
N VAL A 184 -5.43 36.58 -14.79
CA VAL A 184 -5.32 37.84 -14.06
C VAL A 184 -5.36 39.03 -15.04
N PRO A 185 -5.92 40.19 -14.63
CA PRO A 185 -6.03 41.35 -15.49
C PRO A 185 -4.69 41.78 -16.12
N LEU A 186 -3.57 41.63 -15.39
CA LEU A 186 -2.23 41.92 -15.88
C LEU A 186 -1.84 41.07 -17.09
N ALA A 187 -2.06 39.74 -17.04
CA ALA A 187 -1.75 38.82 -18.14
C ALA A 187 -2.55 39.13 -19.41
N ILE A 188 -3.82 39.50 -19.23
CA ILE A 188 -4.71 39.92 -20.32
C ILE A 188 -4.20 41.23 -20.94
N ALA A 189 -3.81 42.20 -20.09
CA ALA A 189 -3.33 43.50 -20.55
C ALA A 189 -1.96 43.43 -21.25
N SER A 190 -1.08 42.52 -20.82
CA SER A 190 0.24 42.33 -21.43
C SER A 190 0.20 41.47 -22.70
N GLY A 191 -0.86 40.66 -22.87
CA GLY A 191 -1.02 39.77 -24.02
C GLY A 191 -0.33 38.41 -23.85
N ASP A 192 0.01 38.04 -22.62
CA ASP A 192 0.78 36.83 -22.27
C ASP A 192 -0.10 35.63 -21.90
N VAL A 193 -1.41 35.70 -22.17
CA VAL A 193 -2.40 34.69 -21.75
C VAL A 193 -2.02 33.27 -22.21
N GLU A 194 -1.58 33.10 -23.46
CA GLU A 194 -1.26 31.77 -24.00
C GLU A 194 -0.04 31.16 -23.32
N VAL A 195 1.06 31.93 -23.19
CA VAL A 195 2.29 31.43 -22.55
C VAL A 195 2.10 31.18 -21.05
N LEU A 196 1.34 32.03 -20.35
CA LEU A 196 1.07 31.85 -18.93
C LEU A 196 0.11 30.67 -18.67
N ALA A 197 -0.77 30.34 -19.61
CA ALA A 197 -1.62 29.15 -19.50
C ALA A 197 -0.78 27.87 -19.57
N ASP A 198 0.13 27.80 -20.56
CA ASP A 198 1.07 26.69 -20.69
C ASP A 198 1.97 26.55 -19.45
N ILE A 199 2.49 27.66 -18.93
CA ILE A 199 3.28 27.69 -17.69
C ILE A 199 2.47 27.17 -16.50
N THR A 200 1.24 27.65 -16.31
CA THR A 200 0.45 27.26 -15.13
C THR A 200 0.16 25.76 -15.12
N VAL A 201 -0.23 25.22 -16.27
CA VAL A 201 -0.51 23.78 -16.42
C VAL A 201 0.76 22.96 -16.20
N ALA A 202 1.88 23.37 -16.79
CA ALA A 202 3.16 22.68 -16.62
C ALA A 202 3.62 22.72 -15.15
N PHE A 203 3.50 23.87 -14.49
CA PHE A 203 3.88 24.05 -13.10
C PHE A 203 3.06 23.15 -12.17
N ASN A 204 1.73 23.14 -12.28
CA ASN A 204 0.89 22.32 -11.40
C ASN A 204 1.09 20.82 -11.65
N ALA A 205 1.31 20.41 -12.91
CA ALA A 205 1.61 19.02 -13.23
C ALA A 205 2.96 18.57 -12.63
N GLU A 206 4.02 19.36 -12.81
CA GLU A 206 5.35 19.04 -12.27
C GLU A 206 5.37 19.12 -10.73
N LEU A 207 4.64 20.07 -10.13
CA LEU A 207 4.51 20.21 -8.68
C LEU A 207 3.83 18.97 -8.07
N SER A 208 2.71 18.54 -8.64
CA SER A 208 1.99 17.36 -8.17
C SER A 208 2.84 16.09 -8.26
N GLU A 209 3.50 15.86 -9.39
CA GLU A 209 4.40 14.71 -9.57
C GLU A 209 5.56 14.74 -8.57
N THR A 210 6.18 15.91 -8.40
CA THR A 210 7.34 16.08 -7.50
C THR A 210 6.95 15.87 -6.04
N LEU A 211 5.86 16.48 -5.58
CA LEU A 211 5.46 16.41 -4.17
C LEU A 211 4.87 15.04 -3.80
N THR A 212 4.16 14.38 -4.71
CA THR A 212 3.70 12.99 -4.49
C THR A 212 4.90 12.04 -4.35
N SER A 213 5.92 12.19 -5.21
CA SER A 213 7.14 11.39 -5.11
C SER A 213 7.95 11.71 -3.84
N LEU A 214 7.91 12.96 -3.38
CA LEU A 214 8.62 13.38 -2.18
C LEU A 214 7.93 12.85 -0.92
N GLU A 215 6.60 12.88 -0.86
CA GLU A 215 5.81 12.33 0.24
C GLU A 215 6.08 10.82 0.44
N GLU A 216 6.24 10.04 -0.64
CA GLU A 216 6.67 8.64 -0.55
C GLU A 216 8.08 8.47 0.07
N GLU A 217 8.93 9.49 0.02
CA GLU A 217 10.29 9.50 0.59
C GLU A 217 10.34 10.06 2.02
N LEU A 218 9.41 10.96 2.38
CA LEU A 218 9.30 11.57 3.69
C LEU A 218 8.43 10.70 4.61
N GLU A 219 9.07 9.88 5.46
CA GLU A 219 8.35 9.13 6.50
C GLU A 219 7.66 10.12 7.47
N ASP A 220 6.36 9.88 7.76
CA ASP A 220 5.56 10.61 8.75
C ASP A 220 5.26 12.09 8.41
N VAL A 221 5.21 12.49 7.12
CA VAL A 221 4.83 13.84 6.69
C VAL A 221 3.68 13.79 5.69
N ASP A 222 2.58 14.49 6.02
CA ASP A 222 1.42 14.69 5.16
C ASP A 222 1.63 15.94 4.30
N VAL A 223 1.74 15.75 2.98
CA VAL A 223 1.88 16.84 1.99
C VAL A 223 0.55 17.09 1.29
N ILE A 224 -0.16 18.11 1.74
CA ILE A 224 -1.54 18.38 1.33
C ILE A 224 -1.56 19.34 0.15
N LEU A 225 -1.96 18.84 -1.03
CA LEU A 225 -2.13 19.65 -2.23
C LEU A 225 -3.52 20.29 -2.27
N ALA A 226 -3.58 21.62 -2.32
CA ALA A 226 -4.85 22.35 -2.43
C ALA A 226 -5.08 22.87 -3.86
N ASP A 227 -6.14 22.40 -4.52
CA ASP A 227 -6.40 22.69 -5.94
C ASP A 227 -7.09 24.05 -6.17
N LEU A 228 -6.34 25.12 -5.94
CA LEU A 228 -6.78 26.49 -6.25
C LEU A 228 -6.95 26.74 -7.76
N PHE A 229 -6.36 25.89 -8.60
CA PHE A 229 -6.48 25.98 -10.05
C PHE A 229 -7.90 25.58 -10.49
N ALA A 230 -8.38 24.42 -10.05
CA ALA A 230 -9.69 23.89 -10.40
C ALA A 230 -10.83 24.82 -9.95
N ILE A 231 -10.80 25.28 -8.69
CA ILE A 231 -11.84 26.20 -8.20
C ILE A 231 -11.84 27.53 -8.96
N SER A 232 -10.66 28.04 -9.34
CA SER A 232 -10.57 29.28 -10.12
C SER A 232 -11.12 29.11 -11.53
N GLU A 233 -10.92 27.95 -12.17
CA GLU A 233 -11.55 27.62 -13.45
C GLU A 233 -13.08 27.46 -13.34
N GLU A 234 -13.57 26.93 -12.22
CA GLU A 234 -15.00 26.82 -11.92
C GLU A 234 -15.64 28.20 -11.73
N VAL A 235 -15.03 29.06 -10.91
CA VAL A 235 -15.43 30.47 -10.76
C VAL A 235 -15.44 31.18 -12.11
N ALA A 236 -14.43 30.96 -12.95
CA ALA A 236 -14.37 31.56 -14.28
C ALA A 236 -15.50 31.07 -15.21
N SER A 237 -15.95 29.84 -15.03
CA SER A 237 -16.99 29.22 -15.84
C SER A 237 -18.41 29.57 -15.36
N ASN A 238 -18.60 29.71 -14.05
CA ASN A 238 -19.90 29.92 -13.40
C ASN A 238 -19.88 31.08 -12.37
N PRO A 239 -19.41 32.28 -12.73
CA PRO A 239 -19.11 33.33 -11.74
C PRO A 239 -20.31 33.76 -10.90
N GLN A 240 -21.53 33.66 -11.44
CA GLN A 240 -22.75 34.02 -10.72
C GLN A 240 -23.09 33.05 -9.59
N GLU A 241 -22.65 31.79 -9.64
CA GLU A 241 -22.84 30.82 -8.55
C GLU A 241 -22.00 31.21 -7.32
N PHE A 242 -20.88 31.89 -7.55
CA PHE A 242 -19.97 32.42 -6.54
C PHE A 242 -20.21 33.91 -6.23
N GLY A 243 -21.28 34.51 -6.75
CA GLY A 243 -21.65 35.90 -6.47
C GLY A 243 -20.91 36.97 -7.28
N PHE A 244 -20.09 36.59 -8.27
CA PHE A 244 -19.37 37.56 -9.10
C PHE A 244 -20.13 37.94 -10.37
N SER A 245 -20.09 39.24 -10.67
CA SER A 245 -20.53 39.80 -11.95
C SER A 245 -19.33 40.27 -12.81
N ASN A 246 -18.17 40.49 -12.20
CA ASN A 246 -16.92 40.87 -12.86
C ASN A 246 -15.74 40.00 -12.41
N ILE A 247 -15.17 39.25 -13.35
CA ILE A 247 -14.02 38.36 -13.10
C ILE A 247 -12.81 38.69 -13.98
N THR A 248 -12.77 39.86 -14.62
CA THR A 248 -11.71 40.22 -15.57
C THR A 248 -11.12 41.60 -15.34
N ASP A 249 -11.93 42.58 -14.93
CA ASP A 249 -11.45 43.93 -14.68
C ASP A 249 -11.11 44.09 -13.19
N PRO A 250 -10.00 44.77 -12.86
CA PRO A 250 -9.65 45.03 -11.48
C PRO A 250 -10.54 46.14 -10.90
N PHE A 251 -10.83 46.09 -9.60
CA PHE A 251 -11.56 47.17 -8.91
C PHE A 251 -10.69 48.43 -8.71
N VAL A 252 -9.40 48.22 -8.47
CA VAL A 252 -8.37 49.25 -8.25
C VAL A 252 -7.30 49.17 -9.34
N SER A 253 -6.87 50.32 -9.84
CA SER A 253 -5.70 50.42 -10.71
C SER A 253 -4.87 51.66 -10.37
N GLY A 254 -3.55 51.54 -10.38
CA GLY A 254 -2.64 52.65 -10.05
C GLY A 254 -2.86 53.23 -8.64
N GLY A 255 -3.36 52.43 -7.70
CA GLY A 255 -3.68 52.86 -6.34
C GLY A 255 -4.97 53.69 -6.23
N MET A 256 -5.86 53.64 -7.23
CA MET A 256 -7.14 54.35 -7.22
C MET A 256 -8.30 53.40 -7.53
N ILE A 257 -9.42 53.58 -6.83
CA ILE A 257 -10.69 52.91 -7.16
C ILE A 257 -11.16 53.42 -8.52
N LEU A 258 -11.46 52.51 -9.45
CA LEU A 258 -11.84 52.87 -10.82
C LEU A 258 -13.28 53.40 -10.92
N ASP A 259 -14.19 52.84 -10.11
CA ASP A 259 -15.59 53.28 -10.03
C ASP A 259 -16.08 53.22 -8.58
N GLU A 260 -16.21 54.38 -7.93
CA GLU A 260 -16.71 54.49 -6.55
C GLU A 260 -18.18 54.06 -6.38
N THR A 261 -18.92 53.87 -7.47
CA THR A 261 -20.32 53.42 -7.44
C THR A 261 -20.49 51.91 -7.62
N ALA A 262 -19.42 51.21 -7.99
CA ALA A 262 -19.42 49.76 -8.17
C ALA A 262 -19.44 49.03 -6.81
N ASN A 263 -20.09 47.87 -6.77
CA ASN A 263 -20.06 46.99 -5.61
C ASN A 263 -18.83 46.08 -5.67
N VAL A 264 -17.90 46.23 -4.73
CA VAL A 264 -16.66 45.43 -4.68
C VAL A 264 -16.94 43.94 -4.50
N GLU A 265 -18.03 43.55 -3.85
CA GLU A 265 -18.41 42.14 -3.62
C GLU A 265 -18.70 41.39 -4.93
N GLU A 266 -19.00 42.11 -6.01
CA GLU A 266 -19.26 41.50 -7.33
C GLU A 266 -17.99 41.31 -8.16
N PHE A 267 -16.83 41.78 -7.68
CA PHE A 267 -15.54 41.70 -8.36
C PHE A 267 -14.69 40.57 -7.79
N PHE A 268 -14.11 39.75 -8.66
CA PHE A 268 -13.10 38.77 -8.24
C PHE A 268 -11.74 39.43 -8.01
N PHE A 269 -11.33 40.37 -8.85
CA PHE A 269 -10.00 41.00 -8.78
C PHE A 269 -10.03 42.35 -8.08
N TRP A 270 -9.24 42.49 -7.03
CA TRP A 270 -9.02 43.76 -6.35
C TRP A 270 -8.12 44.67 -7.18
N ASP A 271 -6.97 44.16 -7.62
CA ASP A 271 -6.04 44.85 -8.50
C ASP A 271 -5.70 43.99 -9.72
N ALA A 272 -4.63 44.33 -10.44
CA ALA A 272 -4.27 43.66 -11.68
C ALA A 272 -3.84 42.18 -11.52
N VAL A 273 -3.58 41.71 -10.29
CA VAL A 273 -3.15 40.33 -10.02
C VAL A 273 -3.82 39.70 -8.80
N HIS A 274 -4.23 40.49 -7.81
CA HIS A 274 -4.73 39.97 -6.54
C HIS A 274 -6.26 39.89 -6.50
N PRO A 275 -6.82 38.84 -5.88
CA PRO A 275 -8.25 38.72 -5.68
C PRO A 275 -8.77 39.70 -4.62
N THR A 276 -10.07 39.95 -4.64
CA THR A 276 -10.80 40.57 -3.53
C THR A 276 -10.88 39.59 -2.35
N THR A 277 -11.32 40.08 -1.19
CA THR A 277 -11.58 39.20 -0.03
C THR A 277 -12.58 38.10 -0.34
N ASN A 278 -13.61 38.35 -1.15
CA ASN A 278 -14.54 37.30 -1.58
C ASN A 278 -13.83 36.22 -2.43
N GLY A 279 -12.84 36.62 -3.24
CA GLY A 279 -11.99 35.64 -3.94
C GLY A 279 -11.08 34.87 -2.97
N HIS A 280 -10.56 35.54 -1.94
CA HIS A 280 -9.81 34.87 -0.87
C HIS A 280 -10.67 33.95 0.01
N GLU A 281 -11.96 34.26 0.23
CA GLU A 281 -12.90 33.37 0.93
C GLU A 281 -13.02 32.04 0.18
N ILE A 282 -13.12 32.06 -1.15
CA ILE A 282 -13.14 30.85 -1.97
C ILE A 282 -11.84 30.05 -1.84
N TYR A 283 -10.69 30.72 -1.84
CA TYR A 283 -9.42 30.03 -1.62
C TYR A 283 -9.30 29.45 -0.20
N ALA A 284 -9.79 30.16 0.81
CA ALA A 284 -9.84 29.67 2.18
C ALA A 284 -10.76 28.45 2.32
N GLU A 285 -11.92 28.44 1.65
CA GLU A 285 -12.83 27.30 1.63
C GLU A 285 -12.18 26.04 1.04
N VAL A 286 -11.43 26.17 -0.06
CA VAL A 286 -10.69 25.04 -0.64
C VAL A 286 -9.58 24.57 0.29
N LEU A 287 -8.82 25.50 0.86
CA LEU A 287 -7.78 25.13 1.85
C LEU A 287 -8.40 24.40 3.04
N ALA A 288 -9.47 24.94 3.63
CA ALA A 288 -10.15 24.33 4.77
C ALA A 288 -10.71 22.95 4.42
N ALA A 289 -11.28 22.78 3.22
CA ALA A 289 -11.76 21.50 2.75
C ALA A 289 -10.64 20.47 2.66
N GLU A 290 -9.44 20.80 2.17
CA GLU A 290 -8.34 19.84 2.12
C GLU A 290 -7.69 19.59 3.49
N ILE A 291 -7.66 20.59 4.36
CA ILE A 291 -7.05 20.48 5.70
C ILE A 291 -7.93 19.70 6.68
N THR A 292 -9.25 19.71 6.51
CA THR A 292 -10.20 19.01 7.41
C THR A 292 -10.56 17.61 6.92
N ARG A 293 -10.00 17.18 5.78
CA ARG A 293 -10.32 15.87 5.23
C ARG A 293 -9.41 14.81 5.86
N PRO A 294 -9.98 13.69 6.35
CA PRO A 294 -9.17 12.57 6.76
C PRO A 294 -8.49 11.95 5.53
N VAL A 295 -7.33 11.35 5.75
CA VAL A 295 -6.53 10.64 4.75
C VAL A 295 -6.56 9.15 5.10
N ALA A 296 -7.24 8.37 4.26
CA ALA A 296 -7.34 6.92 4.43
C ALA A 296 -6.21 6.22 3.67
N SER A 297 -5.42 5.42 4.37
CA SER A 297 -4.28 4.70 3.80
C SER A 297 -4.58 3.21 3.60
N ASP A 298 -4.24 2.69 2.42
CA ASP A 298 -4.43 1.27 2.08
C ASP A 298 -3.76 0.30 3.08
N ASP A 299 -4.55 -0.60 3.66
CA ASP A 299 -4.06 -1.66 4.54
C ASP A 299 -3.57 -2.91 3.81
N ARG A 300 -2.66 -3.64 4.46
CA ARG A 300 -2.23 -4.97 4.03
C ARG A 300 -2.12 -5.94 5.19
N ILE A 301 -2.78 -7.09 5.06
CA ILE A 301 -2.74 -8.17 6.05
C ILE A 301 -2.56 -9.53 5.37
N VAL A 302 -1.99 -10.47 6.12
CA VAL A 302 -1.87 -11.87 5.71
C VAL A 302 -2.58 -12.74 6.74
N THR A 303 -3.42 -13.67 6.28
CA THR A 303 -4.05 -14.66 7.14
C THR A 303 -4.04 -16.05 6.50
N PRO A 304 -3.95 -17.14 7.27
CA PRO A 304 -4.21 -18.47 6.75
C PRO A 304 -5.68 -18.63 6.29
N GLN A 305 -5.89 -19.53 5.34
CA GLN A 305 -7.23 -20.01 4.97
C GLN A 305 -8.05 -20.40 6.21
N ALA A 306 -9.35 -20.10 6.17
CA ALA A 306 -10.31 -20.35 7.25
C ALA A 306 -9.94 -19.73 8.62
N THR A 307 -8.99 -18.78 8.66
CA THR A 307 -8.55 -18.12 9.90
C THR A 307 -8.95 -16.65 9.88
N PRO A 308 -9.93 -16.24 10.72
CA PRO A 308 -10.27 -14.84 10.87
C PRO A 308 -9.09 -14.02 11.41
N VAL A 309 -8.96 -12.78 10.94
CA VAL A 309 -7.94 -11.82 11.39
C VAL A 309 -8.59 -10.48 11.69
N ALA A 310 -8.23 -9.89 12.83
CA ALA A 310 -8.62 -8.53 13.20
C ALA A 310 -7.62 -7.53 12.61
N ILE A 311 -8.13 -6.43 12.09
CA ILE A 311 -7.40 -5.40 11.35
C ILE A 311 -7.75 -4.05 11.98
N ASP A 312 -6.73 -3.35 12.46
CA ASP A 312 -6.84 -1.99 12.95
C ASP A 312 -6.59 -1.02 11.78
N VAL A 313 -7.63 -0.83 10.97
CA VAL A 313 -7.53 -0.08 9.71
C VAL A 313 -7.25 1.40 9.93
N LEU A 314 -7.59 1.95 11.09
CA LEU A 314 -7.33 3.37 11.40
C LEU A 314 -5.88 3.61 11.85
N SER A 315 -5.04 2.57 11.94
CA SER A 315 -3.70 2.69 12.53
C SER A 315 -2.68 3.43 11.66
N ASN A 316 -2.96 3.52 10.35
CA ASN A 316 -2.17 4.23 9.34
C ASN A 316 -2.97 5.35 8.65
N ASP A 317 -4.17 5.66 9.14
CA ASP A 317 -4.96 6.80 8.68
C ASP A 317 -4.59 8.04 9.48
N SER A 318 -4.70 9.21 8.84
CA SER A 318 -4.40 10.49 9.47
C SER A 318 -5.49 11.53 9.21
N ASP A 319 -5.44 12.61 9.97
CA ASP A 319 -6.18 13.83 9.71
C ASP A 319 -5.22 15.01 9.91
N PRO A 320 -5.16 16.00 8.99
CA PRO A 320 -4.21 17.09 9.11
C PRO A 320 -4.37 17.95 10.36
N LEU A 321 -5.53 17.92 11.03
CA LEU A 321 -5.78 18.65 12.29
C LEU A 321 -5.76 17.74 13.52
N ASP A 322 -5.39 16.46 13.35
CA ASP A 322 -5.44 15.38 14.34
C ASP A 322 -6.84 15.17 14.92
N ASP A 323 -7.87 15.44 14.12
CA ASP A 323 -9.24 15.20 14.56
C ASP A 323 -9.49 13.67 14.69
N PRO A 324 -10.20 13.19 15.72
CA PRO A 324 -10.36 11.76 15.95
C PRO A 324 -11.10 11.04 14.81
N LEU A 325 -10.51 9.95 14.32
CA LEU A 325 -11.06 9.17 13.22
C LEU A 325 -11.96 8.02 13.67
N GLU A 326 -13.00 7.75 12.90
CA GLU A 326 -13.93 6.63 13.06
C GLU A 326 -14.20 5.93 11.71
N ILE A 327 -14.59 4.65 11.75
CA ILE A 327 -15.04 3.91 10.56
C ILE A 327 -16.51 4.25 10.28
N ALA A 328 -16.79 4.95 9.19
CA ALA A 328 -18.13 5.36 8.78
C ALA A 328 -18.91 4.24 8.09
N ASP A 329 -18.27 3.51 7.18
CA ASP A 329 -18.86 2.41 6.41
C ASP A 329 -17.78 1.40 5.98
N PHE A 330 -18.18 0.19 5.60
CA PHE A 330 -17.30 -0.81 5.01
C PHE A 330 -18.06 -1.88 4.24
N ASP A 331 -17.37 -2.48 3.27
CA ASP A 331 -17.87 -3.64 2.54
C ASP A 331 -18.01 -4.85 3.48
N SER A 332 -19.26 -5.24 3.78
CA SER A 332 -19.54 -6.39 4.65
C SER A 332 -19.13 -7.76 4.07
N THR A 333 -18.84 -7.83 2.76
CA THR A 333 -18.42 -9.05 2.06
C THR A 333 -17.43 -8.73 0.95
N THR A 334 -16.54 -9.67 0.64
CA THR A 334 -15.59 -9.53 -0.46
C THR A 334 -16.03 -10.28 -1.72
N ALA A 335 -15.33 -10.02 -2.83
CA ALA A 335 -15.54 -10.72 -4.09
C ALA A 335 -15.29 -12.24 -4.00
N ASN A 336 -14.44 -12.68 -3.07
CA ASN A 336 -14.09 -14.09 -2.88
C ASN A 336 -14.80 -14.76 -1.68
N GLY A 337 -15.88 -14.17 -1.19
CA GLY A 337 -16.74 -14.78 -0.16
C GLY A 337 -16.28 -14.55 1.28
N GLY A 338 -15.26 -13.73 1.51
CA GLY A 338 -14.89 -13.27 2.84
C GLY A 338 -15.99 -12.39 3.46
N ALA A 339 -16.14 -12.47 4.77
CA ALA A 339 -17.09 -11.68 5.55
C ALA A 339 -16.36 -10.70 6.48
N ILE A 340 -16.85 -9.47 6.56
CA ILE A 340 -16.30 -8.40 7.42
C ILE A 340 -17.35 -8.01 8.47
N ALA A 341 -16.91 -7.87 9.71
CA ALA A 341 -17.72 -7.35 10.82
C ALA A 341 -16.81 -6.70 11.87
N PHE A 342 -17.36 -5.90 12.78
CA PHE A 342 -16.60 -5.43 13.93
C PHE A 342 -16.30 -6.57 14.93
N ASP A 343 -15.11 -6.54 15.53
CA ASP A 343 -14.79 -7.34 16.71
C ASP A 343 -15.22 -6.67 18.02
N ASP A 344 -14.97 -7.33 19.16
CA ASP A 344 -15.33 -6.81 20.49
C ASP A 344 -14.54 -5.54 20.90
N ARG A 345 -13.54 -5.13 20.13
CA ARG A 345 -12.66 -3.98 20.37
C ARG A 345 -12.93 -2.81 19.44
N GLY A 346 -13.78 -2.99 18.41
CA GLY A 346 -14.09 -1.97 17.41
C GLY A 346 -13.24 -2.07 16.13
N ASN A 347 -12.40 -3.09 16.00
CA ASN A 347 -11.58 -3.32 14.82
C ASN A 347 -12.37 -4.12 13.77
N LEU A 348 -11.97 -4.03 12.49
CA LEU A 348 -12.57 -4.85 11.44
C LEU A 348 -12.02 -6.27 11.50
N LEU A 349 -12.91 -7.26 11.63
CA LEU A 349 -12.62 -8.68 11.60
C LEU A 349 -12.93 -9.23 10.21
N TYR A 350 -11.88 -9.56 9.45
CA TYR A 350 -12.00 -10.27 8.19
C TYR A 350 -12.02 -11.79 8.43
N SER A 351 -13.05 -12.47 7.94
CA SER A 351 -13.18 -13.94 7.96
C SER A 351 -13.17 -14.48 6.53
N PRO A 352 -12.10 -15.16 6.08
CA PRO A 352 -12.04 -15.68 4.70
C PRO A 352 -13.06 -16.80 4.47
N ASP A 353 -13.49 -16.99 3.22
CA ASP A 353 -14.18 -18.22 2.82
C ASP A 353 -13.26 -19.43 3.12
N PRO A 354 -13.77 -20.48 3.78
CA PRO A 354 -12.94 -21.63 4.18
C PRO A 354 -12.23 -22.34 3.03
N GLU A 355 -12.72 -22.25 1.80
CA GLU A 355 -12.15 -22.90 0.61
C GLU A 355 -11.31 -21.93 -0.24
N PHE A 356 -11.25 -20.65 0.14
CA PHE A 356 -10.51 -19.64 -0.62
C PHE A 356 -9.04 -19.52 -0.21
N THR A 357 -8.19 -19.36 -1.22
CA THR A 357 -6.78 -18.96 -1.09
C THR A 357 -6.46 -17.97 -2.20
N GLY A 358 -5.54 -17.04 -1.94
CA GLY A 358 -5.18 -15.98 -2.87
C GLY A 358 -5.39 -14.59 -2.29
N MET A 359 -5.45 -13.58 -3.16
CA MET A 359 -5.69 -12.20 -2.75
C MET A 359 -7.18 -11.91 -2.70
N ASP A 360 -7.60 -11.29 -1.60
CA ASP A 360 -8.93 -10.74 -1.41
C ASP A 360 -8.83 -9.25 -1.06
N SER A 361 -9.92 -8.51 -1.20
CA SER A 361 -9.95 -7.10 -0.82
C SER A 361 -11.36 -6.62 -0.48
N PHE A 362 -11.41 -5.55 0.29
CA PHE A 362 -12.62 -4.80 0.60
C PHE A 362 -12.28 -3.33 0.87
N GLU A 363 -13.25 -2.44 0.70
CA GLU A 363 -13.09 -1.01 1.00
C GLU A 363 -13.72 -0.66 2.35
N TYR A 364 -13.16 0.34 3.02
CA TYR A 364 -13.78 1.01 4.16
C TYR A 364 -13.71 2.52 3.98
N THR A 365 -14.64 3.20 4.64
CA THR A 365 -14.74 4.66 4.65
C THR A 365 -14.38 5.16 6.04
N VAL A 366 -13.36 6.01 6.15
CA VAL A 366 -13.00 6.73 7.37
C VAL A 366 -13.79 8.05 7.45
N THR A 367 -14.03 8.56 8.65
CA THR A 367 -14.60 9.88 8.90
C THR A 367 -13.99 10.54 10.12
N ASP A 368 -13.92 11.87 10.09
CA ASP A 368 -13.56 12.76 11.20
C ASP A 368 -14.74 13.04 12.17
N GLY A 369 -15.94 12.56 11.84
CA GLY A 369 -17.17 12.83 12.61
C GLY A 369 -17.80 14.20 12.35
N GLU A 370 -17.18 15.06 11.54
CA GLU A 370 -17.71 16.36 11.10
C GLU A 370 -18.32 16.31 9.70
N GLY A 371 -18.22 15.15 9.04
CA GLY A 371 -18.86 14.84 7.77
C GLY A 371 -17.87 14.71 6.62
N ASN A 372 -16.58 14.90 6.86
CA ASN A 372 -15.54 14.59 5.90
C ASN A 372 -15.25 13.08 5.94
N THR A 373 -14.93 12.54 4.77
CA THR A 373 -14.70 11.10 4.61
C THR A 373 -13.65 10.84 3.54
N ASP A 374 -12.93 9.75 3.71
CA ASP A 374 -12.05 9.18 2.68
C ASP A 374 -12.18 7.65 2.64
N ILE A 375 -11.71 7.03 1.55
CA ILE A 375 -11.88 5.59 1.30
C ILE A 375 -10.53 4.94 1.06
N ALA A 376 -10.25 3.85 1.79
CA ALA A 376 -9.07 3.02 1.58
C ALA A 376 -9.43 1.56 1.30
N THR A 377 -8.50 0.86 0.63
CA THR A 377 -8.62 -0.56 0.32
C THR A 377 -7.80 -1.40 1.29
N VAL A 378 -8.45 -2.37 1.93
CA VAL A 378 -7.76 -3.43 2.65
C VAL A 378 -7.42 -4.56 1.70
N ARG A 379 -6.13 -4.87 1.53
CA ARG A 379 -5.66 -6.04 0.77
C ARG A 379 -5.32 -7.20 1.70
N VAL A 380 -6.03 -8.31 1.54
CA VAL A 380 -5.82 -9.52 2.33
C VAL A 380 -5.17 -10.60 1.49
N THR A 381 -4.01 -11.09 1.91
CA THR A 381 -3.44 -12.32 1.34
C THR A 381 -3.87 -13.51 2.17
N VAL A 382 -4.78 -14.32 1.64
CA VAL A 382 -5.20 -15.59 2.22
C VAL A 382 -4.23 -16.67 1.76
N THR A 383 -3.26 -16.98 2.61
CA THR A 383 -2.32 -18.07 2.32
C THR A 383 -3.04 -19.40 2.47
N ALA A 384 -2.74 -20.35 1.58
CA ALA A 384 -3.07 -21.75 1.85
C ALA A 384 -2.56 -22.06 3.25
N GLY A 385 -3.46 -22.49 4.14
CA GLY A 385 -3.04 -22.86 5.47
C GLY A 385 -1.90 -23.85 5.33
N ILE A 386 -0.80 -23.63 6.07
CA ILE A 386 -0.07 -24.79 6.52
C ILE A 386 -1.12 -25.54 7.31
N ARG A 387 -1.72 -26.59 6.72
CA ARG A 387 -2.56 -27.52 7.47
C ARG A 387 -1.74 -27.76 8.74
N PRO A 388 -2.25 -27.43 9.96
CA PRO A 388 -1.66 -28.07 11.13
C PRO A 388 -1.57 -29.55 10.76
N PRO A 389 -0.46 -30.26 11.05
CA PRO A 389 -0.40 -31.68 10.71
C PRO A 389 -1.74 -32.24 11.14
N GLN A 390 -2.50 -32.82 10.20
CA GLN A 390 -3.70 -33.61 10.53
C GLN A 390 -3.34 -34.33 11.82
N GLU A 391 -4.13 -34.28 12.89
CA GLU A 391 -3.74 -34.92 14.14
C GLU A 391 -3.32 -36.38 13.83
N VAL A 392 -2.02 -36.62 13.65
CA VAL A 392 -1.56 -37.88 13.13
C VAL A 392 -1.51 -38.78 14.34
N ASN A 393 -2.50 -39.67 14.48
CA ASN A 393 -2.51 -40.51 15.67
C ASN A 393 -1.39 -41.53 15.55
N LEU A 394 -0.47 -41.46 16.51
CA LEU A 394 0.60 -42.43 16.61
C LEU A 394 0.11 -43.67 17.36
N ILE A 395 -0.14 -44.74 16.62
CA ILE A 395 -0.57 -46.04 17.14
C ILE A 395 0.65 -46.95 17.16
N ARG A 396 0.94 -47.55 18.32
CA ARG A 396 2.12 -48.41 18.51
C ARG A 396 1.74 -49.77 19.07
N GLY A 397 2.21 -50.81 18.39
CA GLY A 397 2.23 -52.19 18.87
C GLY A 397 3.46 -52.47 19.74
N ASN A 398 3.82 -53.75 19.81
CA ASN A 398 4.96 -54.29 20.52
C ASN A 398 5.55 -55.48 19.73
N SER A 399 6.47 -56.24 20.33
CA SER A 399 7.14 -57.36 19.63
C SER A 399 6.33 -58.68 19.64
N ALA A 400 5.01 -58.62 19.71
CA ALA A 400 4.11 -59.76 19.72
C ALA A 400 2.93 -59.49 18.79
N ASP A 401 2.26 -60.56 18.35
CA ASP A 401 1.10 -60.50 17.45
C ASP A 401 0.02 -59.52 17.97
N ASP A 402 -0.10 -58.38 17.30
CA ASP A 402 -0.99 -57.29 17.66
C ASP A 402 -2.17 -57.17 16.70
N ARG A 403 -3.26 -56.59 17.21
CA ARG A 403 -4.40 -56.15 16.39
C ARG A 403 -4.55 -54.65 16.55
N LEU A 404 -4.14 -53.89 15.54
CA LEU A 404 -4.16 -52.43 15.53
C LEU A 404 -5.28 -51.93 14.62
N ILE A 405 -5.99 -50.90 15.06
CA ILE A 405 -7.05 -50.25 14.29
C ILE A 405 -6.83 -48.75 14.38
N GLY A 406 -6.77 -48.10 13.22
CA GLY A 406 -6.67 -46.66 13.06
C GLY A 406 -7.95 -45.90 13.40
N THR A 407 -8.02 -44.69 12.90
CA THR A 407 -9.10 -43.73 13.08
C THR A 407 -9.65 -43.30 11.74
N GLN A 408 -10.59 -42.34 11.71
CA GLN A 408 -11.10 -41.81 10.44
C GLN A 408 -10.27 -40.63 9.92
N THR A 409 -9.08 -40.42 10.48
CA THR A 409 -8.12 -39.37 10.15
C THR A 409 -6.75 -39.99 9.93
N ALA A 410 -5.83 -39.27 9.27
CA ALA A 410 -4.47 -39.72 9.04
C ALA A 410 -3.79 -40.23 10.33
N ASP A 411 -3.16 -41.40 10.26
CA ASP A 411 -2.48 -42.07 11.38
C ASP A 411 -1.04 -42.45 11.02
N ILE A 412 -0.19 -42.64 12.04
CA ILE A 412 1.08 -43.36 11.93
C ILE A 412 0.98 -44.62 12.78
N ILE A 413 1.00 -45.77 12.13
CA ILE A 413 0.92 -47.08 12.79
C ILE A 413 2.29 -47.75 12.74
N ILE A 414 2.82 -48.14 13.91
CA ILE A 414 4.09 -48.87 14.02
C ILE A 414 3.84 -50.11 14.89
N SER A 415 3.71 -51.30 14.29
CA SER A 415 3.42 -52.52 15.07
C SER A 415 4.67 -53.17 15.68
N PHE A 416 5.84 -52.93 15.12
CA PHE A 416 7.15 -53.47 15.50
C PHE A 416 7.43 -54.88 15.03
N GLY A 417 6.85 -55.94 15.60
CA GLY A 417 7.05 -57.27 15.05
C GLY A 417 6.26 -58.35 15.78
N GLY A 418 6.15 -59.52 15.20
CA GLY A 418 5.05 -60.46 15.50
C GLY A 418 4.22 -60.65 14.23
N ASP A 419 3.21 -61.52 14.25
CA ASP A 419 2.29 -61.68 13.12
C ASP A 419 1.07 -60.77 13.35
N ASP A 420 1.10 -59.56 12.80
CA ASP A 420 0.18 -58.47 13.13
C ASP A 420 -1.03 -58.39 12.19
N THR A 421 -2.12 -57.80 12.70
CA THR A 421 -3.28 -57.42 11.88
C THR A 421 -3.58 -55.94 12.05
N ILE A 422 -3.50 -55.17 10.96
CA ILE A 422 -3.64 -53.72 10.95
C ILE A 422 -4.76 -53.30 10.00
N ASP A 423 -5.62 -52.40 10.45
CA ASP A 423 -6.69 -51.74 9.66
C ASP A 423 -6.65 -50.24 9.99
N SER A 424 -6.07 -49.41 9.13
CA SER A 424 -5.92 -47.96 9.41
C SER A 424 -7.17 -47.14 9.14
N MET A 425 -8.21 -47.75 8.55
CA MET A 425 -9.54 -47.21 8.32
C MET A 425 -9.64 -46.10 7.26
N SER A 426 -9.55 -44.82 7.61
CA SER A 426 -9.71 -43.72 6.65
C SER A 426 -8.77 -42.57 7.00
N GLY A 427 -8.26 -41.85 6.01
CA GLY A 427 -7.18 -40.88 6.21
C GLY A 427 -6.04 -41.21 5.27
N ASP A 428 -5.06 -40.32 5.17
CA ASP A 428 -3.81 -40.62 4.45
C ASP A 428 -2.82 -41.17 5.49
N ASP A 429 -2.70 -42.49 5.58
CA ASP A 429 -2.02 -43.17 6.68
C ASP A 429 -0.58 -43.57 6.36
N ILE A 430 0.25 -43.74 7.39
CA ILE A 430 1.58 -44.34 7.28
C ILE A 430 1.67 -45.59 8.16
N ILE A 431 1.93 -46.75 7.56
CA ILE A 431 2.00 -48.04 8.26
C ILE A 431 3.42 -48.62 8.16
N PHE A 432 3.99 -48.96 9.32
CA PHE A 432 5.22 -49.73 9.47
C PHE A 432 4.94 -51.00 10.28
N ALA A 433 4.77 -52.14 9.62
CA ALA A 433 4.45 -53.40 10.31
C ALA A 433 5.69 -54.06 10.93
N GLY A 434 6.80 -54.12 10.18
CA GLY A 434 8.08 -54.61 10.71
C GLY A 434 8.25 -56.12 10.50
N PRO A 435 9.02 -56.86 11.33
CA PRO A 435 9.21 -58.28 11.08
C PRO A 435 8.03 -59.13 11.55
N GLY A 436 7.48 -59.95 10.66
CA GLY A 436 6.19 -60.62 10.90
C GLY A 436 5.66 -61.34 9.67
N THR A 437 4.60 -62.13 9.82
CA THR A 437 3.69 -62.42 8.72
C THR A 437 2.42 -61.62 8.96
N ASP A 438 2.38 -60.42 8.37
CA ASP A 438 1.41 -59.39 8.72
C ASP A 438 0.23 -59.36 7.74
N ASN A 439 -0.90 -58.83 8.22
CA ASN A 439 -2.12 -58.64 7.44
C ASN A 439 -2.59 -57.18 7.56
N LEU A 440 -2.37 -56.40 6.50
CA LEU A 440 -2.48 -54.94 6.50
C LEU A 440 -3.60 -54.47 5.57
N THR A 441 -4.37 -53.48 6.02
CA THR A 441 -5.36 -52.74 5.22
C THR A 441 -5.23 -51.24 5.49
N GLY A 442 -4.96 -50.44 4.44
CA GLY A 442 -4.89 -48.97 4.51
C GLY A 442 -6.28 -48.32 4.59
N GLY A 443 -7.21 -48.77 3.75
CA GLY A 443 -8.62 -48.40 3.86
C GLY A 443 -9.03 -47.33 2.86
N MET A 444 -9.31 -46.10 3.28
CA MET A 444 -9.68 -44.99 2.38
C MET A 444 -8.73 -43.82 2.54
N GLY A 445 -8.18 -43.30 1.44
CA GLY A 445 -7.20 -42.22 1.45
C GLY A 445 -5.96 -42.65 0.69
N ASN A 446 -4.95 -41.79 0.64
CA ASN A 446 -3.70 -42.09 -0.07
C ASN A 446 -2.67 -42.57 0.95
N ASP A 447 -2.52 -43.89 1.07
CA ASP A 447 -1.78 -44.52 2.16
C ASP A 447 -0.33 -44.84 1.76
N MET A 448 0.57 -44.85 2.75
CA MET A 448 1.95 -45.31 2.61
C MET A 448 2.19 -46.53 3.50
N ILE A 449 2.41 -47.69 2.91
CA ILE A 449 2.45 -48.97 3.62
C ILE A 449 3.78 -49.70 3.43
N PHE A 450 4.44 -50.01 4.54
CA PHE A 450 5.66 -50.81 4.60
C PHE A 450 5.40 -52.12 5.38
N GLY A 451 5.41 -53.25 4.66
CA GLY A 451 5.22 -54.60 5.21
C GLY A 451 6.33 -55.00 6.16
N GLY A 452 7.58 -54.84 5.74
CA GLY A 452 8.72 -55.14 6.59
C GLY A 452 9.36 -56.49 6.25
N ARG A 453 9.64 -57.32 7.24
CA ARG A 453 10.29 -58.62 7.00
C ARG A 453 9.33 -59.76 7.22
N GLY A 454 8.96 -60.46 6.16
CA GLY A 454 8.37 -61.79 6.25
C GLY A 454 7.52 -62.15 5.05
N SER A 455 6.24 -62.43 5.21
CA SER A 455 5.41 -62.86 4.07
C SER A 455 4.03 -62.30 4.26
N ASP A 456 3.89 -61.05 3.86
CA ASP A 456 2.81 -60.19 4.30
C ASP A 456 1.67 -60.18 3.28
N PHE A 457 0.47 -59.92 3.78
CA PHE A 457 -0.68 -59.61 2.96
C PHE A 457 -1.01 -58.12 3.13
N ILE A 458 -0.92 -57.35 2.05
CA ILE A 458 -1.09 -55.91 2.07
C ILE A 458 -2.18 -55.51 1.08
N GLN A 459 -3.17 -54.77 1.58
CA GLN A 459 -4.19 -54.13 0.77
C GLN A 459 -4.14 -52.62 1.02
N GLY A 460 -3.87 -51.82 -0.02
CA GLY A 460 -3.89 -50.35 0.02
C GLY A 460 -5.28 -49.87 0.40
N GLY A 461 -6.24 -50.00 -0.50
CA GLY A 461 -7.60 -49.58 -0.23
C GLY A 461 -8.17 -48.79 -1.39
N ALA A 462 -8.86 -47.69 -1.09
CA ALA A 462 -9.33 -46.76 -2.10
C ALA A 462 -8.58 -45.44 -1.96
N GLY A 463 -8.03 -44.93 -3.06
CA GLY A 463 -7.11 -43.79 -3.07
C GLY A 463 -5.83 -44.17 -3.81
N ASP A 464 -4.91 -43.22 -3.96
CA ASP A 464 -3.66 -43.44 -4.67
C ASP A 464 -2.59 -43.88 -3.66
N ASP A 465 -2.37 -45.19 -3.53
CA ASP A 465 -1.57 -45.77 -2.46
C ASP A 465 -0.11 -46.03 -2.86
N THR A 466 0.81 -45.98 -1.90
CA THR A 466 2.21 -46.38 -2.05
C THR A 466 2.53 -47.58 -1.17
N ILE A 467 2.86 -48.71 -1.78
CA ILE A 467 2.98 -50.00 -1.08
C ILE A 467 4.35 -50.62 -1.31
N SER A 468 5.03 -50.99 -0.23
CA SER A 468 6.24 -51.82 -0.24
C SER A 468 6.08 -53.03 0.68
N GLY A 469 6.22 -54.23 0.13
CA GLY A 469 6.32 -55.47 0.93
C GLY A 469 7.66 -55.60 1.65
N GLU A 470 8.69 -54.88 1.18
CA GLU A 470 10.08 -55.01 1.61
C GLU A 470 10.66 -56.42 1.42
N SER A 471 10.91 -57.19 2.49
CA SER A 471 11.64 -58.45 2.43
C SER A 471 10.73 -59.65 2.62
N GLY A 472 10.67 -60.49 1.61
CA GLY A 472 10.19 -61.85 1.71
C GLY A 472 9.20 -62.14 0.59
N ARG A 473 8.09 -62.82 0.89
CA ARG A 473 7.11 -63.18 -0.16
C ARG A 473 5.74 -62.61 0.17
N ASP A 474 5.47 -61.47 -0.44
CA ASP A 474 4.29 -60.69 -0.10
C ASP A 474 3.18 -60.84 -1.14
N ILE A 475 1.96 -60.56 -0.72
CA ILE A 475 0.78 -60.44 -1.59
C ILE A 475 0.29 -59.01 -1.46
N LEU A 476 0.34 -58.27 -2.57
CA LEU A 476 0.09 -56.84 -2.60
C LEU A 476 -1.13 -56.55 -3.49
N LEU A 477 -2.06 -55.76 -2.96
CA LEU A 477 -3.25 -55.26 -3.63
C LEU A 477 -3.28 -53.74 -3.47
N GLY A 478 -3.41 -53.00 -4.57
CA GLY A 478 -3.56 -51.55 -4.52
C GLY A 478 -5.01 -51.17 -4.21
N GLY A 479 -5.92 -51.69 -5.03
CA GLY A 479 -7.35 -51.41 -4.96
C GLY A 479 -7.76 -50.34 -5.97
N PRO A 480 -8.86 -49.59 -5.74
CA PRO A 480 -9.23 -48.50 -6.64
C PRO A 480 -8.34 -47.26 -6.44
N GLY A 481 -7.58 -46.89 -7.46
CA GLY A 481 -6.69 -45.73 -7.40
C GLY A 481 -5.67 -45.75 -8.51
N SER A 482 -4.73 -44.81 -8.46
CA SER A 482 -3.47 -44.87 -9.19
C SER A 482 -2.36 -45.23 -8.20
N ASP A 483 -2.06 -46.52 -8.10
CA ASP A 483 -1.20 -47.04 -7.02
C ASP A 483 0.26 -47.18 -7.44
N VAL A 484 1.17 -47.08 -6.47
CA VAL A 484 2.62 -47.25 -6.65
C VAL A 484 3.12 -48.42 -5.81
N PHE A 485 3.64 -49.45 -6.47
CA PHE A 485 4.27 -50.57 -5.80
C PHE A 485 5.79 -50.43 -5.84
N VAL A 486 6.40 -50.26 -4.67
CA VAL A 486 7.81 -49.85 -4.54
C VAL A 486 8.74 -51.05 -4.41
N LEU A 487 9.76 -51.08 -5.26
CA LEU A 487 10.83 -52.06 -5.27
C LEU A 487 12.17 -51.40 -4.89
N ASP A 488 12.82 -51.93 -3.86
CA ASP A 488 14.12 -51.47 -3.37
C ASP A 488 15.26 -52.44 -3.72
N ALA A 489 16.44 -51.88 -4.00
CA ALA A 489 17.65 -52.62 -4.30
C ALA A 489 18.18 -53.39 -3.08
N GLU A 490 18.03 -52.90 -1.84
CA GLU A 490 18.59 -53.56 -0.66
C GLU A 490 17.87 -54.88 -0.31
N THR A 491 16.57 -54.97 -0.57
CA THR A 491 15.79 -56.21 -0.44
C THR A 491 15.99 -57.17 -1.63
N ALA A 492 16.38 -56.64 -2.80
CA ALA A 492 16.60 -57.42 -4.02
C ALA A 492 17.92 -58.23 -4.07
N VAL A 493 18.83 -58.13 -3.10
CA VAL A 493 20.16 -58.80 -3.16
C VAL A 493 20.24 -60.15 -2.41
N VAL A 494 19.17 -60.62 -1.76
CA VAL A 494 19.24 -61.80 -0.86
C VAL A 494 18.73 -63.11 -1.47
N ASN A 495 19.25 -63.52 -2.63
CA ASN A 495 19.39 -64.94 -3.06
C ASN A 495 18.34 -65.96 -2.56
N ARG A 496 17.04 -65.66 -2.70
CA ARG A 496 15.92 -66.55 -2.32
C ARG A 496 14.75 -66.43 -3.29
N ILE A 497 14.03 -67.52 -3.40
CA ILE A 497 12.92 -67.81 -4.34
C ILE A 497 11.62 -67.16 -3.80
N GLU A 498 11.72 -65.96 -3.26
CA GLU A 498 10.64 -65.25 -2.59
C GLU A 498 10.26 -64.12 -3.53
N ALA A 499 9.11 -64.29 -4.17
CA ALA A 499 8.66 -63.40 -5.23
C ALA A 499 7.29 -62.85 -4.87
N ASP A 500 7.24 -61.54 -4.69
CA ASP A 500 6.01 -60.85 -4.34
C ASP A 500 4.98 -61.00 -5.44
N VAL A 501 3.72 -60.96 -5.04
CA VAL A 501 2.58 -61.16 -5.94
C VAL A 501 1.70 -59.92 -5.90
N LEU A 502 1.69 -59.18 -6.99
CA LEU A 502 0.75 -58.09 -7.23
C LEU A 502 -0.52 -58.66 -7.87
N VAL A 503 -1.67 -58.48 -7.24
CA VAL A 503 -2.91 -59.21 -7.62
C VAL A 503 -3.80 -58.43 -8.59
N ASP A 504 -3.86 -57.10 -8.46
CA ASP A 504 -4.83 -56.24 -9.17
C ASP A 504 -4.22 -55.11 -10.01
N PHE A 505 -2.89 -55.07 -10.17
CA PHE A 505 -2.16 -54.06 -10.95
C PHE A 505 -2.79 -53.72 -12.31
N ASP A 506 -3.18 -52.46 -12.51
CA ASP A 506 -3.62 -51.87 -13.77
C ASP A 506 -2.52 -51.00 -14.38
N PRO A 507 -1.82 -51.43 -15.45
CA PRO A 507 -0.76 -50.64 -16.08
C PRO A 507 -1.20 -49.30 -16.68
N GLY A 508 -2.52 -49.06 -16.82
CA GLY A 508 -3.08 -47.79 -17.26
C GLY A 508 -3.27 -46.77 -16.14
N GLN A 509 -3.22 -47.18 -14.87
CA GLN A 509 -3.42 -46.32 -13.69
C GLN A 509 -2.26 -46.43 -12.70
N ASP A 510 -1.71 -47.64 -12.52
CA ASP A 510 -0.71 -47.97 -11.52
C ASP A 510 0.71 -47.91 -12.07
N ALA A 511 1.65 -47.77 -11.14
CA ALA A 511 3.07 -47.71 -11.41
C ALA A 511 3.87 -48.67 -10.51
N ILE A 512 5.04 -49.05 -11.00
CA ILE A 512 6.07 -49.75 -10.24
C ILE A 512 7.17 -48.72 -9.96
N GLY A 513 7.33 -48.38 -8.69
CA GLY A 513 8.35 -47.45 -8.21
C GLY A 513 9.69 -48.15 -8.04
N LEU A 514 10.76 -47.61 -8.65
CA LEU A 514 12.12 -48.13 -8.54
C LEU A 514 12.96 -47.21 -7.66
N THR A 515 13.53 -47.75 -6.57
CA THR A 515 14.41 -47.01 -5.65
C THR A 515 15.78 -47.69 -5.47
N GLY A 516 16.64 -47.18 -4.59
CA GLY A 516 17.92 -47.81 -4.25
C GLY A 516 18.93 -47.88 -5.41
N GLY A 517 18.78 -46.99 -6.41
CA GLY A 517 19.61 -46.97 -7.62
C GLY A 517 19.17 -47.93 -8.73
N LEU A 518 18.01 -48.59 -8.58
CA LEU A 518 17.38 -49.34 -9.68
C LEU A 518 16.89 -48.39 -10.78
N THR A 519 17.05 -48.82 -12.03
CA THR A 519 16.46 -48.19 -13.20
C THR A 519 15.72 -49.23 -14.04
N ALA A 520 14.86 -48.77 -14.96
CA ALA A 520 14.14 -49.67 -15.87
C ALA A 520 15.09 -50.58 -16.69
N ASP A 521 16.33 -50.13 -16.95
CA ASP A 521 17.36 -50.92 -17.63
C ASP A 521 17.85 -52.12 -16.80
N ASN A 522 17.57 -52.15 -15.49
CA ASN A 522 17.92 -53.26 -14.60
C ASN A 522 16.86 -54.38 -14.60
N LEU A 523 15.74 -54.20 -15.30
CA LEU A 523 14.60 -55.12 -15.26
C LEU A 523 14.57 -56.05 -16.47
N MET A 524 14.25 -57.33 -16.26
CA MET A 524 13.87 -58.26 -17.32
C MET A 524 12.42 -58.71 -17.15
N LEU A 525 11.63 -58.57 -18.20
CA LEU A 525 10.23 -59.00 -18.20
C LEU A 525 10.09 -60.37 -18.87
N GLU A 526 9.52 -61.34 -18.16
CA GLU A 526 9.22 -62.68 -18.68
C GLU A 526 7.74 -63.01 -18.51
N SER A 527 7.12 -63.65 -19.50
CA SER A 527 5.77 -64.17 -19.34
C SER A 527 5.78 -65.57 -18.74
N LEU A 528 4.96 -65.81 -17.72
CA LEU A 528 4.72 -67.13 -17.13
C LEU A 528 3.21 -67.41 -17.07
N GLY A 529 2.69 -68.08 -18.10
CA GLY A 529 1.26 -68.36 -18.19
C GLY A 529 0.44 -67.08 -18.43
N THR A 530 -0.44 -66.73 -17.49
CA THR A 530 -1.20 -65.46 -17.50
C THR A 530 -0.52 -64.34 -16.71
N ASN A 531 0.59 -64.64 -16.05
CA ASN A 531 1.33 -63.71 -15.20
C ASN A 531 2.53 -63.13 -15.96
N THR A 532 2.95 -61.94 -15.56
CA THR A 532 4.23 -61.35 -15.97
C THR A 532 5.18 -61.39 -14.79
N ILE A 533 6.42 -61.79 -15.03
CA ILE A 533 7.49 -61.78 -14.05
C ILE A 533 8.40 -60.62 -14.37
N VAL A 534 8.58 -59.71 -13.42
CA VAL A 534 9.59 -58.65 -13.46
C VAL A 534 10.81 -59.17 -12.69
N LYS A 535 11.92 -59.39 -13.37
CA LYS A 535 13.17 -59.85 -12.75
C LYS A 535 14.14 -58.70 -12.56
N ILE A 536 14.81 -58.68 -11.42
CA ILE A 536 15.79 -57.65 -11.05
C ILE A 536 17.02 -58.39 -10.51
N GLY A 537 18.08 -58.49 -11.31
CA GLY A 537 19.23 -59.34 -10.94
C GLY A 537 18.82 -60.80 -10.68
N ASP A 538 18.98 -61.28 -9.43
CA ASP A 538 18.60 -62.63 -8.99
C ASP A 538 17.19 -62.71 -8.34
N SER A 539 16.49 -61.57 -8.15
CA SER A 539 15.15 -61.49 -7.56
C SER A 539 14.04 -61.45 -8.61
N ASN A 540 12.84 -61.93 -8.26
CA ASN A 540 11.67 -61.95 -9.13
C ASN A 540 10.47 -61.31 -8.43
N LEU A 541 9.76 -60.41 -9.11
CA LEU A 541 8.42 -59.95 -8.76
C LEU A 541 7.43 -60.63 -9.73
N ILE A 542 6.34 -61.18 -9.22
CA ILE A 542 5.30 -61.82 -10.03
C ILE A 542 4.08 -60.91 -10.07
N LEU A 543 3.80 -60.32 -11.23
CA LEU A 543 2.53 -59.66 -11.51
C LEU A 543 1.48 -60.75 -11.78
N GLY A 544 0.73 -61.10 -10.74
CA GLY A 544 -0.30 -62.13 -10.75
C GLY A 544 -1.59 -61.62 -11.38
N MET A 545 -1.71 -61.64 -12.71
CA MET A 545 -2.90 -61.10 -13.38
C MET A 545 -3.98 -62.15 -13.67
N VAL A 546 -5.19 -61.90 -13.18
CA VAL A 546 -6.42 -62.60 -13.60
C VAL A 546 -6.81 -62.28 -15.06
N ASN A 547 -6.21 -61.26 -15.68
CA ASN A 547 -6.49 -60.83 -17.06
C ASN A 547 -5.23 -60.57 -17.89
N ARG A 548 -4.64 -61.64 -18.46
CA ARG A 548 -3.78 -61.69 -19.67
C ARG A 548 -3.19 -60.34 -20.16
N ARG A 549 -2.01 -59.93 -19.65
CA ARG A 549 -1.23 -58.82 -20.22
C ARG A 549 0.18 -59.26 -20.62
N THR A 550 0.80 -58.53 -21.54
CA THR A 550 2.11 -58.78 -22.14
C THR A 550 3.16 -57.79 -21.60
N PRO A 551 4.46 -58.15 -21.59
CA PRO A 551 5.54 -57.25 -21.21
C PRO A 551 5.50 -55.85 -21.85
N ASP A 552 5.01 -55.73 -23.09
CA ASP A 552 4.92 -54.45 -23.80
C ASP A 552 3.92 -53.47 -23.15
N GLU A 553 2.91 -53.97 -22.43
CA GLU A 553 1.92 -53.16 -21.72
C GLU A 553 2.48 -52.54 -20.43
N LEU A 554 3.68 -52.95 -19.96
CA LEU A 554 4.34 -52.46 -18.75
C LEU A 554 5.43 -51.41 -19.00
N ASN A 555 5.85 -51.19 -20.26
CA ASN A 555 6.98 -50.32 -20.59
C ASN A 555 6.79 -48.84 -20.19
N GLY A 556 5.55 -48.41 -19.88
CA GLY A 556 5.23 -47.07 -19.39
C GLY A 556 4.95 -46.97 -17.89
N SER A 557 4.94 -48.09 -17.17
CA SER A 557 4.51 -48.14 -15.77
C SER A 557 5.68 -48.06 -14.76
N PHE A 558 6.93 -48.03 -15.22
CA PHE A 558 8.09 -47.90 -14.34
C PHE A 558 8.45 -46.44 -14.12
N ILE A 559 8.50 -46.01 -12.86
CA ILE A 559 8.90 -44.66 -12.48
C ILE A 559 10.10 -44.71 -11.55
N LEU A 560 10.99 -43.72 -11.65
CA LEU A 560 12.01 -43.51 -10.63
C LEU A 560 11.31 -42.96 -9.39
N PHE A 561 11.53 -43.62 -8.26
CA PHE A 561 10.89 -43.29 -7.00
C PHE A 561 11.97 -42.99 -5.96
N ASP A 562 12.02 -41.73 -5.51
CA ASP A 562 13.00 -41.26 -4.55
C ASP A 562 12.42 -41.34 -3.13
N LEU A 563 12.98 -42.24 -2.32
CA LEU A 563 12.61 -42.42 -0.91
C LEU A 563 13.39 -41.48 0.02
N GLU A 564 14.38 -40.71 -0.46
CA GLU A 564 15.19 -39.79 0.39
C GLU A 564 14.38 -38.57 0.90
N VAL A 565 13.11 -38.42 0.52
CA VAL A 565 12.26 -37.25 0.83
C VAL A 565 11.28 -37.49 1.98
N PHE A 566 11.15 -38.73 2.50
CA PHE A 566 10.16 -39.07 3.54
C PHE A 566 10.78 -39.35 4.92
#